data_AF-A0A832IP98-F1
#
_entry.id   AF-A0A832IP98-F1
#
_cell.length_a   1.000
_cell.length_b   1.000
_cell.length_c   1.000
_cell.angle_alpha   90.00
_cell.angle_beta   90.00
_cell.angle_gamma   90.00
#
_symmetry.space_group_name_H-M   'P 1'
#
loop_
_entity.id
_entity.type
_entity.pdbx_description
1 polymer ?
#
loop_
_entity_poly.entity_id
_entity_poly.type
_entity_poly.pdbx_seq_one_letter_code
_entity_poly.pdbx_strand_id
1 'polypeptide(L)'
;MSVTKADIVEQIAEQTGLTKIETAAVVEGFLASVRKSLAEGKSIEIRGFGSFKVRKRRGRMARNPKTGQAYPVKEQYVPYFKVSKEFKAYVDEHLGTGIQEKGELSERADSSGESTNE
;
A
#
# COMPACT_ATOMS: atom_id res chain seq x y z
N MET A 1 -2.35 -18.67 -6.27
CA MET A 1 -1.12 -19.09 -5.55
C MET A 1 -0.89 -18.12 -4.39
N SER A 2 -0.42 -18.61 -3.24
CA SER A 2 -0.14 -17.79 -2.05
C SER A 2 1.31 -17.98 -1.62
N VAL A 3 2.02 -16.90 -1.33
CA VAL A 3 3.38 -16.93 -0.80
C VAL A 3 3.33 -16.95 0.73
N THR A 4 4.08 -17.85 1.36
CA THR A 4 4.17 -17.99 2.82
C THR A 4 5.40 -17.29 3.39
N LYS A 5 5.47 -17.15 4.73
CA LYS A 5 6.68 -16.64 5.41
C LYS A 5 7.91 -17.51 5.11
N ALA A 6 7.73 -18.83 5.01
CA ALA A 6 8.82 -19.75 4.72
C ALA A 6 9.40 -19.51 3.31
N ASP A 7 8.52 -19.28 2.33
CA ASP A 7 8.94 -18.97 0.96
C ASP A 7 9.73 -17.64 0.89
N ILE A 8 9.30 -16.62 1.64
CA ILE A 8 10.03 -15.34 1.73
C ILE A 8 11.41 -15.54 2.38
N VAL A 9 11.50 -16.34 3.44
CA VAL A 9 12.77 -16.65 4.12
C VAL A 9 13.72 -17.36 3.18
N GLU A 10 13.23 -18.33 2.41
CA GLU A 10 14.02 -19.05 1.40
C GLU A 10 14.59 -18.06 0.37
N GLN A 11 13.74 -17.24 -0.25
CA GLN A 11 14.14 -16.29 -1.28
C GLN A 11 15.16 -15.27 -0.77
N ILE A 12 14.99 -14.75 0.46
CA ILE A 12 15.94 -13.80 1.04
C ILE A 12 17.27 -14.48 1.37
N ALA A 13 17.24 -15.71 1.91
CA ALA A 13 18.46 -16.45 2.22
C ALA A 13 19.28 -16.72 0.95
N GLU A 14 18.63 -17.14 -0.14
CA GLU A 14 19.27 -17.33 -1.45
C GLU A 14 19.91 -16.05 -1.99
N GLN A 15 19.23 -14.90 -1.85
CA GLN A 15 19.71 -13.61 -2.37
C GLN A 15 20.82 -13.00 -1.53
N THR A 16 20.82 -13.22 -0.22
CA THR A 16 21.75 -12.56 0.72
C THR A 16 22.93 -13.43 1.13
N GLY A 17 22.85 -14.75 0.92
CA GLY A 17 23.84 -15.71 1.40
C GLY A 17 23.78 -15.99 2.91
N LEU A 18 22.81 -15.41 3.62
CA LEU A 18 22.55 -15.72 5.02
C LEU A 18 21.98 -17.14 5.17
N THR A 19 22.17 -17.75 6.33
CA THR A 19 21.49 -19.01 6.62
C THR A 19 19.98 -18.80 6.72
N LYS A 20 19.19 -19.84 6.43
CA LYS A 20 17.73 -19.80 6.60
C LYS A 20 17.33 -19.48 8.04
N ILE A 21 18.11 -19.94 9.01
CA ILE A 21 17.87 -19.71 10.45
C ILE A 21 18.03 -18.23 10.79
N GLU A 22 19.14 -17.61 10.37
CA GLU A 22 19.37 -16.17 10.56
C GLU A 22 18.31 -15.34 9.84
N THR A 23 18.00 -15.70 8.60
CA THR A 23 16.98 -15.01 7.80
C THR A 23 15.60 -15.10 8.44
N ALA A 24 15.21 -16.27 8.96
CA ALA A 24 13.96 -16.44 9.70
C ALA A 24 13.90 -15.56 10.94
N ALA A 25 15.01 -15.45 11.69
CA ALA A 25 15.10 -14.59 12.86
C ALA A 25 14.96 -13.11 12.49
N VAL A 26 15.60 -12.66 11.40
CA VAL A 26 15.48 -11.28 10.90
C VAL A 26 14.04 -10.96 10.48
N VAL A 27 13.40 -11.84 9.70
CA VAL A 27 12.02 -11.64 9.25
C VAL A 27 11.06 -11.60 10.44
N GLU A 28 11.20 -12.49 11.42
CA GLU A 28 10.37 -12.47 12.62
C GLU A 28 10.61 -11.19 13.45
N GLY A 29 11.87 -10.78 13.61
CA GLY A 29 12.26 -9.55 14.29
C GLY A 29 11.65 -8.30 13.63
N PHE A 30 11.64 -8.24 12.31
CA PHE A 30 10.98 -7.17 11.55
C PHE A 30 9.47 -7.14 11.83
N LEU A 31 8.78 -8.29 11.70
CA LEU A 31 7.33 -8.38 11.96
C LEU A 31 7.00 -7.98 13.41
N ALA A 32 7.80 -8.42 14.38
CA ALA A 32 7.65 -8.05 15.79
C ALA A 32 7.83 -6.54 16.01
N SER A 33 8.84 -5.94 15.38
CA SER A 33 9.13 -4.51 15.47
C SER A 33 7.99 -3.66 14.88
N VAL A 34 7.38 -4.11 13.78
CA VAL A 34 6.18 -3.47 13.21
C VAL A 34 5.02 -3.53 14.19
N ARG A 35 4.72 -4.72 14.75
CA ARG A 35 3.63 -4.90 15.73
C ARG A 35 3.81 -3.97 16.93
N LYS A 36 5.00 -3.95 17.52
CA LYS A 36 5.31 -3.13 18.71
C LYS A 36 5.16 -1.63 18.42
N SER A 37 5.73 -1.16 17.31
CA SER A 37 5.66 0.26 16.95
C SER A 37 4.22 0.73 16.76
N LEU A 38 3.38 -0.06 16.09
CA LEU A 38 1.96 0.28 15.91
C LEU A 38 1.19 0.23 17.23
N ALA A 39 1.47 -0.72 18.13
CA ALA A 39 0.84 -0.78 19.44
C ALA A 39 1.13 0.47 20.29
N GLU A 40 2.29 1.09 20.10
CA GLU A 40 2.69 2.36 20.72
C GLU A 40 2.10 3.60 20.01
N GLY A 41 1.27 3.41 18.98
CA GLY A 41 0.68 4.50 18.19
C GLY A 41 1.65 5.18 17.21
N LYS A 42 2.86 4.63 17.05
CA LYS A 42 3.86 5.15 16.11
C LYS A 42 3.56 4.69 14.68
N SER A 43 4.14 5.38 13.71
CA SER A 43 4.12 4.97 12.29
C SER A 43 5.51 4.55 11.82
N ILE A 44 5.56 3.58 10.92
CA ILE A 44 6.78 3.16 10.23
C ILE A 44 6.66 3.53 8.75
N GLU A 45 7.67 4.17 8.20
CA GLU A 45 7.76 4.51 6.78
C GLU A 45 8.96 3.82 6.15
N ILE A 46 8.70 3.14 5.02
CA ILE A 46 9.71 2.44 4.22
C ILE A 46 9.63 3.04 2.83
N ARG A 47 10.65 3.86 2.48
CA ARG A 47 10.72 4.55 1.19
C ARG A 47 10.61 3.54 0.04
N GLY A 48 9.88 3.90 -1.01
CA GLY A 48 9.62 3.04 -2.16
C GLY A 48 8.59 1.93 -1.91
N PHE A 49 8.37 1.50 -0.66
CA PHE A 49 7.44 0.42 -0.34
C PHE A 49 6.10 0.92 0.19
N GLY A 50 6.10 1.68 1.29
CA GLY A 50 4.87 2.16 1.91
C GLY A 50 5.03 2.54 3.37
N SER A 51 3.90 2.68 4.07
CA SER A 51 3.89 3.02 5.50
C SER A 51 2.89 2.20 6.29
N PHE A 52 3.32 1.74 7.46
CA PHE A 52 2.46 1.11 8.46
C PHE A 52 1.99 2.19 9.44
N LYS A 53 0.67 2.29 9.62
CA LYS A 53 0.03 3.29 10.47
C LYS A 53 -1.10 2.66 11.28
N VAL A 54 -1.51 3.34 12.33
CA VAL A 54 -2.75 3.04 13.06
C VAL A 54 -3.84 4.02 12.65
N ARG A 55 -5.05 3.54 12.41
CA ARG A 55 -6.23 4.37 12.16
C ARG A 55 -7.27 4.15 13.25
N LYS A 56 -7.82 5.23 13.80
CA LYS A 56 -9.01 5.17 14.66
C LYS A 56 -10.26 5.04 13.79
N ARG A 57 -10.99 3.93 13.93
CA ARG A 57 -12.31 3.74 13.34
C ARG A 57 -13.37 4.12 14.36
N ARG A 58 -14.23 5.08 13.99
CA ARG A 58 -15.37 5.50 14.84
C ARG A 58 -16.35 4.33 15.00
N GLY A 59 -16.97 4.27 16.18
CA GLY A 59 -18.07 3.35 16.42
C GLY A 59 -19.25 3.64 15.50
N ARG A 60 -20.00 2.60 15.12
CA ARG A 60 -21.18 2.71 14.25
C ARG A 60 -22.16 1.58 14.51
N MET A 61 -23.41 1.74 14.06
CA MET A 61 -24.36 0.63 13.99
C MET A 61 -24.07 -0.18 12.73
N ALA A 62 -23.81 -1.48 12.89
CA ALA A 62 -23.74 -2.44 11.79
C ALA A 62 -25.03 -3.26 11.74
N ARG A 63 -25.24 -4.01 10.66
CA ARG A 63 -26.37 -4.93 10.50
C ARG A 63 -25.85 -6.35 10.32
N ASN A 64 -26.49 -7.29 11.00
CA ASN A 64 -26.19 -8.71 10.80
C ASN A 64 -26.59 -9.09 9.37
N PRO A 65 -25.67 -9.60 8.52
CA PRO A 65 -25.99 -9.93 7.13
C PRO A 65 -27.07 -11.01 6.98
N LYS A 66 -27.23 -11.88 7.98
CA LYS A 66 -28.21 -12.97 7.95
C LYS A 66 -29.59 -12.57 8.47
N THR A 67 -29.64 -11.74 9.52
CA THR A 67 -30.91 -11.43 10.23
C THR A 67 -31.38 -9.99 10.04
N GLY A 68 -30.55 -9.09 9.49
CA GLY A 68 -30.83 -7.67 9.34
C GLY A 68 -30.81 -6.86 10.64
N GLN A 69 -30.72 -7.52 11.79
CA GLN A 69 -30.74 -6.87 13.10
C GLN A 69 -29.53 -5.94 13.28
N ALA A 70 -29.80 -4.74 13.78
CA ALA A 70 -28.78 -3.74 14.06
C ALA A 70 -28.01 -4.10 15.33
N TYR A 71 -26.69 -3.97 15.31
CA TYR A 71 -25.82 -4.17 16.47
C TYR A 71 -24.72 -3.09 16.53
N PRO A 72 -24.32 -2.66 17.74
CA PRO A 72 -23.30 -1.63 17.90
C PRO A 72 -21.91 -2.21 17.65
N VAL A 73 -21.11 -1.49 16.85
CA VAL A 73 -19.67 -1.72 16.68
C VAL A 73 -18.94 -0.62 17.44
N LYS A 74 -18.13 -1.00 18.42
CA LYS A 74 -17.34 -0.06 19.23
C LYS A 74 -16.27 0.63 18.38
N GLU A 75 -15.84 1.79 18.84
CA GLU A 75 -14.64 2.41 18.28
C GLU A 75 -13.42 1.50 18.51
N GLN A 76 -12.50 1.48 17.54
CA GLN A 76 -11.32 0.62 17.60
C GLN A 76 -10.18 1.21 16.78
N TYR A 77 -8.96 0.87 17.18
CA TYR A 77 -7.76 1.17 16.41
C TYR A 77 -7.43 -0.02 15.52
N VAL A 78 -7.13 0.25 14.25
CA VAL A 78 -6.76 -0.79 13.29
C VAL A 78 -5.40 -0.48 12.67
N PRO A 79 -4.52 -1.49 12.52
CA PRO A 79 -3.37 -1.39 11.64
C PRO A 79 -3.82 -1.11 10.20
N TYR A 80 -3.05 -0.30 9.49
CA TYR A 80 -3.29 0.07 8.12
C TYR A 80 -1.95 0.21 7.39
N PHE A 81 -1.81 -0.47 6.25
CA PHE A 81 -0.67 -0.29 5.36
C PHE A 81 -1.08 0.61 4.19
N LYS A 82 -0.36 1.72 4.02
CA LYS A 82 -0.48 2.61 2.87
C LYS A 82 0.63 2.27 1.87
N VAL A 83 0.24 1.73 0.72
CA VAL A 83 1.16 1.43 -0.39
C VAL A 83 1.72 2.74 -0.97
N SER A 84 3.02 2.75 -1.32
CA SER A 84 3.64 3.87 -2.03
C SER A 84 3.14 3.98 -3.48
N LYS A 85 3.33 5.13 -4.13
CA LYS A 85 3.02 5.27 -5.56
C LYS A 85 3.89 4.33 -6.41
N GLU A 86 5.17 4.21 -6.05
CA GLU A 86 6.15 3.36 -6.73
C GLU A 86 5.79 1.88 -6.66
N PHE A 87 5.45 1.37 -5.48
CA PHE A 87 5.04 -0.03 -5.33
C PHE A 87 3.72 -0.30 -6.07
N LYS A 88 2.75 0.62 -6.02
CA LYS A 88 1.53 0.47 -6.81
C LYS A 88 1.83 0.40 -8.31
N ALA A 89 2.65 1.33 -8.83
CA ALA A 89 3.01 1.36 -10.24
C ALA A 89 3.72 0.08 -10.67
N TYR A 90 4.68 -0.40 -9.87
CA TYR A 90 5.37 -1.66 -10.11
C TYR A 90 4.40 -2.84 -10.24
N VAL A 91 3.40 -2.95 -9.36
CA VAL A 91 2.40 -4.02 -9.44
C VAL A 91 1.50 -3.88 -10.67
N ASP A 92 1.02 -2.67 -10.97
CA ASP A 92 0.13 -2.43 -12.11
C ASP A 92 0.83 -2.74 -13.45
N GLU A 93 2.11 -2.39 -13.58
CA GLU A 93 2.95 -2.69 -14.74
C GLU A 93 3.10 -4.20 -14.95
N HIS A 94 3.43 -4.94 -13.89
CA HIS A 94 3.73 -6.37 -13.98
C HIS A 94 2.49 -7.27 -14.06
N LEU A 95 1.31 -6.77 -13.69
CA LEU A 95 0.03 -7.47 -13.85
C LEU A 95 -0.76 -7.00 -15.07
N GLY A 96 -0.22 -6.07 -15.86
CA GLY A 96 -0.81 -5.63 -17.13
C GLY A 96 -2.09 -4.81 -16.97
N THR A 97 -2.30 -4.13 -15.85
CA THR A 97 -3.46 -3.26 -15.60
C THR A 97 -3.23 -1.80 -16.01
N GLY A 98 -2.16 -1.52 -16.78
CA GLY A 98 -1.79 -0.20 -17.25
C GLY A 98 -2.93 0.52 -17.99
N ILE A 99 -3.63 1.41 -17.27
CA ILE A 99 -4.47 2.43 -17.89
C ILE A 99 -3.51 3.43 -18.56
N GLN A 100 -3.70 3.61 -19.86
CA GLN A 100 -3.07 4.66 -20.66
C GLN A 100 -3.28 6.02 -19.98
N GLU A 101 -2.20 6.69 -19.59
CA GLU A 101 -2.22 8.14 -19.45
C GLU A 101 -2.35 8.72 -20.87
N LYS A 102 -3.58 9.07 -21.27
CA LYS A 102 -3.84 9.99 -22.38
C LYS A 102 -4.42 11.26 -21.81
N GLY A 103 -3.64 12.33 -21.87
CA GLY A 103 -4.11 13.68 -21.56
C GLY A 103 -3.00 14.69 -21.36
N GLU A 104 -2.00 14.71 -22.24
CA GLU A 104 -1.26 15.95 -22.50
C GLU A 104 -2.28 17.00 -22.94
N LEU A 105 -2.59 17.96 -22.07
CA LEU A 105 -3.16 19.22 -22.49
C LEU A 105 -2.05 19.99 -23.21
N SER A 106 -1.94 19.73 -24.51
CA SER A 106 -1.28 20.64 -25.45
C SER A 106 -1.98 22.00 -25.35
N GLU A 107 -1.23 22.98 -24.86
CA GLU A 107 -1.51 24.40 -25.01
C GLU A 107 -1.71 24.70 -26.50
N ARG A 108 -2.96 24.87 -26.92
CA ARG A 108 -3.26 25.64 -28.13
C ARG A 108 -3.02 27.10 -27.80
N ALA A 109 -1.80 27.55 -28.08
CA ALA A 109 -1.54 28.96 -28.31
C ALA A 109 -2.45 29.40 -29.46
N ASP A 110 -3.45 30.23 -29.13
CA ASP A 110 -4.24 31.00 -30.08
C ASP A 110 -3.29 31.92 -30.87
N SER A 111 -2.92 31.53 -32.08
CA SER A 111 -2.42 32.44 -33.10
C SER A 111 -3.60 32.96 -33.92
N SER A 112 -4.32 33.93 -33.37
CA SER A 112 -5.06 34.93 -34.14
C SER A 112 -4.25 36.23 -34.08
N GLY A 113 -3.97 36.97 -35.14
CA GLY A 113 -4.32 36.91 -36.55
C GLY A 113 -3.90 38.26 -37.10
N GLU A 114 -2.88 38.31 -37.95
CA GLU A 114 -2.44 39.56 -38.58
C GLU A 114 -2.94 39.56 -40.03
N SER A 115 -4.11 40.15 -40.21
CA SER A 115 -4.69 40.47 -41.52
C SER A 115 -4.11 41.80 -42.00
N THR A 116 -3.27 41.75 -43.03
CA THR A 116 -3.05 42.88 -43.92
C THR A 116 -3.42 42.45 -45.33
N ASN A 117 -4.44 43.09 -45.90
CA ASN A 117 -4.48 43.34 -47.33
C ASN A 117 -5.39 44.54 -47.65
N GLU A 118 -4.84 45.43 -48.47
CA GLU A 118 -5.39 46.64 -49.12
C GLU A 118 -5.61 47.90 -48.28
#